data_AF-Q17XM3-F1
#
_entry.id   AF-Q17XM3-F1
#
_cell.length_a   1.000
_cell.length_b   1.000
_cell.length_c   1.000
_cell.angle_alpha   90.00
_cell.angle_beta   90.00
_cell.angle_gamma   90.00
#
_symmetry.space_group_name_H-M   'P 1'
#
loop_
_entity.id
_entity.type
_entity.pdbx_description
1 polymer ?
#
loop_
_entity_poly.entity_id
_entity_poly.type
_entity_poly.pdbx_seq_one_letter_code
_entity_poly.pdbx_strand_id
1 'polypeptide(L)'
;MGMSGQIVSLFFFIALVFAGITSTVSLVEPLALYLTNRFNFSHLKASLWIGIVVYVLGILVILSMSERYAKFLSFAHRSVFEWLDFTTSSLLMPLGGLFSVLFVGWLLKKESAFLATKHFFNENAFKIWLFSVRFIVPVVILAIFILQFK
;
A
#
# COMPACT_ATOMS: atom_id res chain seq x y z
N MET A 1 -12.95 17.51 29.87
CA MET A 1 -12.28 18.25 28.77
C MET A 1 -13.31 19.15 28.12
N GLY A 2 -13.33 20.44 28.48
CA GLY A 2 -14.32 21.43 28.00
C GLY A 2 -13.95 22.03 26.64
N MET A 3 -14.14 23.34 26.46
CA MET A 3 -13.86 24.07 25.20
C MET A 3 -12.44 23.84 24.64
N SER A 4 -11.45 23.61 25.49
CA SER A 4 -10.08 23.25 25.08
C SER A 4 -10.00 21.90 24.34
N GLY A 5 -10.82 20.92 24.72
CA GLY A 5 -10.89 19.63 24.01
C GLY A 5 -11.54 19.75 22.63
N GLN A 6 -12.50 20.66 22.47
CA GLN A 6 -13.13 20.94 21.17
C GLN A 6 -12.15 21.61 20.19
N ILE A 7 -11.34 22.56 20.68
CA ILE A 7 -10.31 23.20 19.86
C ILE A 7 -9.25 22.18 19.43
N VAL A 8 -8.76 21.35 20.35
CA VAL A 8 -7.75 20.31 20.04
C VAL A 8 -8.31 19.27 19.06
N SER A 9 -9.55 18.81 19.25
CA SER A 9 -10.19 17.86 18.33
C SER A 9 -10.40 18.46 16.94
N LEU A 10 -10.78 19.73 16.82
CA LEU A 10 -10.90 20.41 15.53
C LEU A 10 -9.56 20.39 14.76
N PHE A 11 -8.46 20.81 15.39
CA PHE A 11 -7.14 20.79 14.76
C PHE A 11 -6.67 19.37 14.43
N PHE A 12 -6.97 18.40 15.31
CA PHE A 12 -6.67 17.00 15.06
C PHE A 12 -7.39 16.46 13.83
N PHE A 13 -8.70 16.69 13.69
CA PHE A 13 -9.46 16.24 12.53
C PHE A 13 -9.06 16.96 11.24
N ILE A 14 -8.72 18.25 11.29
CA ILE A 14 -8.15 18.96 10.14
C ILE A 14 -6.85 18.28 9.69
N ALA A 15 -5.93 18.03 10.63
CA ALA A 15 -4.67 17.34 10.34
C ALA A 15 -4.91 15.92 9.79
N LEU A 16 -5.88 15.20 10.34
CA LEU A 16 -6.28 13.87 9.89
C LEU A 16 -6.80 13.87 8.45
N VAL A 17 -7.61 14.87 8.07
CA VAL A 17 -8.11 15.03 6.70
C VAL A 17 -6.95 15.27 5.73
N PHE A 18 -6.01 16.18 6.07
CA PHE A 18 -4.83 16.41 5.23
C PHE A 18 -3.98 15.15 5.06
N ALA A 19 -3.73 14.41 6.16
CA ALA A 19 -2.99 13.15 6.12
C ALA A 19 -3.70 12.07 5.27
N GLY A 20 -5.02 12.01 5.34
CA GLY A 20 -5.83 11.09 4.52
C GLY A 20 -5.77 11.43 3.03
N ILE A 21 -5.84 12.71 2.67
CA ILE A 21 -5.80 13.16 1.27
C ILE A 21 -4.44 12.83 0.64
N THR A 22 -3.33 13.15 1.30
CA THR A 22 -1.98 12.90 0.75
C THR A 22 -1.68 11.41 0.57
N SER A 23 -2.16 10.58 1.50
CA SER A 23 -2.05 9.13 1.40
C SER A 23 -2.88 8.58 0.24
N THR A 24 -4.11 9.06 0.07
CA THR A 24 -5.00 8.63 -1.02
C THR A 24 -4.43 9.01 -2.40
N VAL A 25 -3.88 10.21 -2.55
CA VAL A 25 -3.22 10.65 -3.79
C VAL A 25 -2.06 9.72 -4.15
N SER A 26 -1.22 9.36 -3.17
CA SER A 26 -0.08 8.46 -3.38
C SER A 26 -0.47 7.04 -3.80
N LEU A 27 -1.68 6.59 -3.43
CA LEU A 27 -2.22 5.28 -3.83
C LEU A 27 -2.85 5.30 -5.22
N VAL A 28 -3.54 6.39 -5.60
CA VAL A 28 -4.23 6.51 -6.90
C VAL A 28 -3.25 6.77 -8.04
N GLU A 29 -2.20 7.57 -7.81
CA GLU A 29 -1.29 8.03 -8.86
C GLU A 29 -0.60 6.87 -9.63
N PRO A 30 -0.02 5.84 -8.98
CA PRO A 30 0.62 4.73 -9.69
C PRO A 30 -0.37 3.96 -10.59
N LEU A 31 -1.62 3.80 -10.13
CA LEU A 31 -2.70 3.16 -10.89
C LEU A 31 -3.12 4.03 -12.08
N ALA A 32 -3.24 5.34 -11.88
CA ALA A 32 -3.59 6.29 -12.93
C ALA A 32 -2.51 6.34 -14.03
N LEU A 33 -1.23 6.33 -13.64
CA LEU A 33 -0.10 6.25 -14.55
C LEU A 33 -0.06 4.91 -15.30
N TYR A 34 -0.38 3.80 -14.62
CA TYR A 34 -0.49 2.50 -15.28
C TYR A 34 -1.57 2.51 -16.36
N LEU A 35 -2.77 3.04 -16.06
CA LEU A 35 -3.86 3.14 -17.03
C LEU A 35 -3.53 4.09 -18.20
N THR A 36 -2.90 5.22 -17.90
CA THR A 36 -2.48 6.20 -18.91
C THR A 36 -1.45 5.59 -19.86
N ASN A 37 -0.39 4.96 -19.33
CA ASN A 37 0.70 4.41 -20.13
C ASN A 37 0.32 3.11 -20.87
N ARG A 38 -0.51 2.25 -20.25
CA ARG A 38 -0.87 0.94 -20.83
C ARG A 38 -2.08 1.02 -21.75
N PHE A 39 -3.07 1.84 -21.42
CA PHE A 39 -4.35 1.91 -22.13
C PHE A 39 -4.59 3.25 -22.85
N ASN A 40 -3.60 4.17 -22.86
CA ASN A 40 -3.68 5.50 -23.48
C ASN A 40 -4.87 6.34 -22.98
N PHE A 41 -5.28 6.16 -21.72
CA PHE A 41 -6.31 7.00 -21.10
C PHE A 41 -5.76 8.41 -20.85
N SER A 42 -6.61 9.43 -20.87
CA SER A 42 -6.20 10.75 -20.36
C SER A 42 -6.16 10.70 -18.83
N HIS A 43 -5.22 11.42 -18.23
CA HIS A 43 -4.99 11.43 -16.77
C HIS A 43 -6.29 11.66 -15.97
N LEU A 44 -7.10 12.61 -16.41
CA LEU A 44 -8.38 12.95 -15.79
C LEU A 44 -9.39 11.80 -15.88
N LYS A 45 -9.47 11.12 -17.03
CA LYS A 45 -10.34 9.95 -17.21
C LYS A 45 -9.87 8.78 -16.35
N ALA A 46 -8.57 8.51 -16.29
CA ALA A 46 -8.00 7.45 -15.47
C ALA A 46 -8.33 7.67 -13.97
N SER A 47 -8.13 8.88 -13.46
CA SER A 47 -8.43 9.23 -12.06
C SER A 47 -9.92 9.09 -11.73
N LEU A 48 -10.82 9.59 -12.60
CA LEU A 48 -12.26 9.44 -12.41
C LEU A 48 -12.70 7.97 -12.42
N TRP A 49 -12.19 7.17 -13.35
CA TRP A 49 -12.51 5.74 -13.42
C TRP A 49 -12.06 5.00 -12.16
N ILE A 50 -10.83 5.24 -11.69
CA ILE A 50 -10.33 4.65 -10.44
C ILE A 50 -11.22 5.09 -9.27
N GLY A 51 -11.56 6.37 -9.19
CA GLY A 51 -12.42 6.92 -8.14
C GLY A 51 -13.80 6.25 -8.10
N ILE A 52 -14.46 6.07 -9.24
CA ILE A 52 -15.76 5.37 -9.33
C ILE A 52 -15.64 3.92 -8.88
N VAL A 53 -14.62 3.20 -9.34
CA VAL A 53 -14.40 1.79 -8.98
C VAL A 53 -14.15 1.65 -7.48
N VAL A 54 -13.26 2.46 -6.92
CA VAL A 54 -12.94 2.46 -5.49
C VAL A 54 -14.16 2.85 -4.66
N TYR A 55 -14.96 3.82 -5.11
CA TYR A 55 -16.19 4.24 -4.44
C TYR A 55 -17.21 3.11 -4.34
N VAL A 56 -17.46 2.40 -5.44
CA VAL A 56 -18.39 1.26 -5.47
C VAL A 56 -17.87 0.11 -4.59
N LEU A 57 -16.58 -0.23 -4.69
CA LEU A 57 -15.97 -1.25 -3.83
C LEU A 57 -16.01 -0.85 -2.34
N GLY A 58 -15.79 0.42 -2.03
CA GLY A 58 -15.87 0.97 -0.68
C GLY A 58 -17.26 0.82 -0.07
N ILE A 59 -18.32 1.08 -0.85
CA ILE A 59 -19.70 0.85 -0.41
C ILE A 59 -19.93 -0.64 -0.08
N LEU A 60 -19.46 -1.55 -0.94
CA LEU A 60 -19.58 -3.00 -0.70
C LEU A 60 -18.87 -3.43 0.59
N VAL A 61 -17.67 -2.88 0.83
CA VAL A 61 -16.89 -3.13 2.04
C VAL A 61 -17.61 -2.62 3.29
N ILE A 62 -18.12 -1.38 3.27
CA ILE A 62 -18.85 -0.79 4.41
C ILE A 62 -20.11 -1.60 4.71
N LEU A 63 -20.87 -2.00 3.69
CA LEU A 63 -22.05 -2.83 3.85
C LEU A 63 -21.70 -4.19 4.45
N SER A 64 -20.55 -4.78 4.07
CA SER A 64 -20.07 -6.03 4.64
C SER A 64 -19.73 -5.95 6.13
N MET A 65 -19.43 -4.77 6.66
CA MET A 65 -19.18 -4.56 8.10
C MET A 65 -20.48 -4.37 8.92
N SER A 66 -21.62 -4.13 8.25
CA SER A 66 -22.89 -3.95 8.93
C SER A 66 -23.54 -5.28 9.32
N GLU A 67 -24.00 -5.41 10.57
CA GLU A 67 -24.59 -6.66 11.10
C GLU A 67 -25.76 -7.21 10.26
N ARG A 68 -26.51 -6.33 9.59
CA ARG A 68 -27.69 -6.67 8.78
C ARG A 68 -27.34 -7.34 7.45
N TYR A 69 -26.23 -6.96 6.82
CA TYR A 69 -25.81 -7.49 5.52
C TYR A 69 -24.60 -8.42 5.61
N ALA A 70 -23.96 -8.50 6.79
CA ALA A 70 -22.84 -9.39 7.06
C ALA A 70 -23.16 -10.84 6.67
N LYS A 71 -24.36 -11.38 6.96
CA LYS A 71 -24.71 -12.78 6.60
C LYS A 71 -24.78 -13.06 5.09
N PHE A 72 -25.13 -12.06 4.27
CA PHE A 72 -25.21 -12.20 2.81
C PHE A 72 -23.86 -11.93 2.11
N LEU A 73 -23.00 -11.13 2.76
CA LEU A 73 -21.68 -10.73 2.27
C LEU A 73 -20.54 -11.40 3.05
N SER A 74 -20.82 -12.45 3.83
CA SER A 74 -19.79 -13.25 4.49
C SER A 74 -19.59 -14.54 3.73
N PHE A 75 -18.34 -14.83 3.41
CA PHE A 75 -17.92 -16.07 2.77
C PHE A 75 -16.95 -16.79 3.69
N ALA A 76 -17.17 -18.09 3.93
CA ALA A 76 -16.31 -18.93 4.77
C ALA A 76 -16.01 -18.35 6.17
N HIS A 77 -17.04 -17.85 6.86
CA HIS A 77 -16.95 -17.24 8.22
C HIS A 77 -16.15 -15.94 8.31
N ARG A 78 -15.82 -15.31 7.16
CA ARG A 78 -15.20 -13.99 7.11
C ARG A 78 -16.00 -13.03 6.26
N SER A 79 -16.00 -11.77 6.63
CA SER A 79 -16.64 -10.70 5.86
C SER A 79 -15.85 -10.41 4.56
N VAL A 80 -16.47 -9.81 3.53
CA VAL A 80 -15.76 -9.37 2.31
C VAL A 80 -14.61 -8.42 2.66
N PHE A 81 -14.79 -7.57 3.67
CA PHE A 81 -13.72 -6.71 4.19
C PHE A 81 -12.52 -7.54 4.70
N GLU A 82 -12.78 -8.53 5.55
CA GLU A 82 -11.71 -9.38 6.11
C GLU A 82 -10.98 -10.19 5.04
N TRP A 83 -11.67 -10.63 4.00
CA TRP A 83 -11.02 -11.29 2.85
C TRP A 83 -10.14 -10.35 2.06
N LEU A 84 -10.60 -9.12 1.79
CA LEU A 84 -9.83 -8.11 1.09
C LEU A 84 -8.62 -7.65 1.91
N ASP A 85 -8.79 -7.44 3.21
CA ASP A 85 -7.69 -7.09 4.11
C ASP A 85 -6.69 -8.23 4.23
N PHE A 86 -7.13 -9.47 4.45
CA PHE A 86 -6.23 -10.62 4.49
C PHE A 86 -5.44 -10.76 3.18
N THR A 87 -6.13 -10.71 2.04
CA THR A 87 -5.46 -10.85 0.73
C THR A 87 -4.47 -9.72 0.47
N THR A 88 -4.79 -8.48 0.88
CA THR A 88 -3.92 -7.34 0.62
C THR A 88 -2.78 -7.26 1.61
N SER A 89 -3.10 -7.18 2.89
CA SER A 89 -2.15 -6.94 3.99
C SER A 89 -1.28 -8.16 4.30
N SER A 90 -1.80 -9.38 4.11
CA SER A 90 -1.08 -10.63 4.44
C SER A 90 -0.39 -11.28 3.25
N LEU A 91 -0.93 -11.12 2.05
CA LEU A 91 -0.38 -11.77 0.85
C LEU A 91 0.26 -10.77 -0.10
N LEU A 92 -0.51 -9.80 -0.61
CA LEU A 92 -0.03 -8.91 -1.69
C LEU A 92 1.11 -7.99 -1.24
N MET A 93 1.03 -7.35 -0.06
CA MET A 93 2.10 -6.47 0.41
C MET A 93 3.42 -7.21 0.66
N PRO A 94 3.44 -8.34 1.41
CA PRO A 94 4.69 -9.08 1.61
C PRO A 94 5.24 -9.70 0.32
N LEU A 95 4.39 -10.24 -0.56
CA LEU A 95 4.83 -10.76 -1.87
C LEU A 95 5.38 -9.64 -2.76
N GLY A 96 4.71 -8.49 -2.82
CA GLY A 96 5.16 -7.33 -3.59
C GLY A 96 6.51 -6.81 -3.08
N GLY A 97 6.70 -6.76 -1.76
CA GLY A 97 7.98 -6.46 -1.13
C GLY A 97 9.06 -7.48 -1.51
N LEU A 98 8.75 -8.78 -1.44
CA LEU A 98 9.69 -9.85 -1.78
C LEU A 98 10.13 -9.76 -3.23
N PHE A 99 9.21 -9.60 -4.18
CA PHE A 99 9.55 -9.47 -5.60
C PHE A 99 10.36 -8.22 -5.88
N SER A 100 10.01 -7.09 -5.25
CA SER A 100 10.76 -5.83 -5.39
C SER A 100 12.20 -5.99 -4.89
N VAL A 101 12.38 -6.64 -3.75
CA VAL A 101 13.68 -6.87 -3.12
C VAL A 101 14.51 -7.90 -3.89
N LEU A 102 13.90 -8.98 -4.38
CA LEU A 102 14.55 -9.95 -5.26
C LEU A 102 15.02 -9.28 -6.55
N PHE A 103 14.18 -8.43 -7.14
CA PHE A 103 14.51 -7.67 -8.33
C PHE A 103 15.70 -6.74 -8.10
N VAL A 104 15.64 -5.89 -7.07
CA VAL A 104 16.70 -4.91 -6.77
C VAL A 104 17.99 -5.57 -6.28
N GLY A 105 17.88 -6.62 -5.45
CA GLY A 105 19.04 -7.26 -4.82
C GLY A 105 19.80 -8.23 -5.72
N TRP A 106 19.13 -8.88 -6.69
CA TRP A 106 19.73 -9.94 -7.50
C TRP A 106 19.58 -9.77 -9.02
N LEU A 107 18.48 -9.21 -9.53
CA LEU A 107 18.28 -9.09 -10.98
C LEU A 107 18.83 -7.77 -11.54
N LEU A 108 18.76 -6.68 -10.76
CA LEU A 108 19.22 -5.37 -11.19
C LEU A 108 20.76 -5.29 -11.17
N LYS A 109 21.35 -4.73 -12.23
CA LYS A 109 22.80 -4.49 -12.28
C LYS A 109 23.21 -3.52 -11.17
N LYS A 110 24.24 -3.88 -10.40
CA LYS A 110 24.75 -3.08 -9.27
C LYS A 110 25.10 -1.65 -9.68
N GLU A 111 25.66 -1.48 -10.87
CA GLU A 111 26.02 -0.17 -11.44
C GLU A 111 24.79 0.72 -11.64
N SER A 112 23.72 0.18 -12.23
CA SER A 112 22.47 0.92 -12.44
C SER A 112 21.81 1.29 -11.10
N ALA A 113 21.82 0.37 -10.13
CA ALA A 113 21.31 0.63 -8.79
C ALA A 113 22.13 1.69 -8.04
N PHE A 114 23.47 1.66 -8.18
CA PHE A 114 24.35 2.67 -7.60
C PHE A 114 24.14 4.04 -8.25
N LEU A 115 24.04 4.11 -9.58
CA LEU A 115 23.77 5.37 -10.28
C LEU A 115 22.44 6.00 -9.86
N ALA A 116 21.38 5.19 -9.73
CA ALA A 116 20.07 5.66 -9.27
C ALA A 116 20.08 6.16 -7.81
N THR A 117 20.96 5.60 -6.98
CA THR A 117 21.03 5.92 -5.54
C THR A 117 22.19 6.83 -5.17
N LYS A 118 23.03 7.24 -6.13
CA LYS A 118 24.25 8.02 -5.92
C LYS A 118 24.01 9.36 -5.23
N HIS A 119 22.83 9.96 -5.43
CA HIS A 119 22.45 11.21 -4.74
C HIS A 119 22.17 11.00 -3.24
N PHE A 120 21.79 9.79 -2.84
CA PHE A 120 21.41 9.47 -1.46
C PHE A 120 22.52 8.74 -0.69
N PHE A 121 23.39 7.98 -1.37
CA PHE A 121 24.39 7.14 -0.72
C PHE A 121 25.81 7.36 -1.27
N ASN A 122 26.77 7.40 -0.34
CA ASN A 122 28.19 7.18 -0.63
C ASN A 122 28.44 5.68 -0.93
N GLU A 123 29.57 5.34 -1.56
CA GLU A 123 29.87 3.96 -1.98
C GLU A 123 29.75 2.92 -0.84
N ASN A 124 30.22 3.25 0.36
CA ASN A 124 30.12 2.34 1.52
C ASN A 124 28.68 2.23 2.04
N ALA A 125 27.92 3.33 2.07
CA ALA A 125 26.52 3.32 2.48
C ALA A 125 25.68 2.50 1.48
N PHE A 126 25.97 2.61 0.18
CA PHE A 126 25.33 1.80 -0.85
C PHE A 126 25.62 0.30 -0.69
N LYS A 127 26.86 -0.09 -0.38
CA LYS A 127 27.21 -1.50 -0.12
C LYS A 127 26.44 -2.07 1.07
N ILE A 128 26.33 -1.30 2.16
CA ILE A 128 25.57 -1.70 3.35
C ILE A 128 24.08 -1.81 3.02
N TRP A 129 23.51 -0.80 2.35
CA TRP A 129 22.11 -0.81 1.92
C TRP A 129 21.82 -2.01 1.01
N LEU A 130 22.66 -2.27 0.01
CA LEU A 130 22.50 -3.39 -0.91
C LEU A 130 22.62 -4.74 -0.19
N PHE A 131 23.50 -4.85 0.81
CA PHE A 131 23.58 -6.04 1.66
C PHE A 131 22.30 -6.25 2.47
N SER A 132 21.75 -5.18 3.06
CA SER A 132 20.47 -5.22 3.77
C SER A 132 19.33 -5.66 2.86
N VAL A 133 19.23 -5.08 1.66
CA VAL A 133 18.22 -5.45 0.66
C VAL A 133 18.42 -6.91 0.22
N ARG A 134 19.65 -7.39 0.05
CA ARG A 134 19.91 -8.75 -0.44
C ARG A 134 19.77 -9.84 0.61
N PHE A 135 19.96 -9.55 1.89
CA PHE A 135 19.98 -10.59 2.93
C PHE A 135 19.02 -10.34 4.08
N ILE A 136 18.98 -9.12 4.61
CA ILE A 136 18.17 -8.81 5.82
C ILE A 136 16.69 -8.75 5.46
N VAL A 137 16.32 -7.94 4.46
CA VAL A 137 14.91 -7.72 4.08
C VAL A 137 14.19 -9.01 3.63
N PRO A 138 14.77 -9.88 2.78
CA PRO A 138 14.12 -11.12 2.38
C PRO A 138 13.91 -12.08 3.57
N VAL A 139 14.88 -12.17 4.47
CA VAL A 139 14.75 -13.02 5.68
C VAL A 139 13.64 -12.50 6.58
N VAL A 140 13.54 -11.19 6.77
CA VAL A 140 12.44 -10.58 7.54
C VAL A 140 11.09 -10.84 6.89
N ILE A 141 10.97 -10.69 5.57
CA ILE A 141 9.73 -10.97 4.85
C ILE A 141 9.34 -12.45 5.00
N LEU A 142 10.28 -13.37 4.83
CA LEU A 142 10.03 -14.81 5.03
C LEU A 142 9.61 -15.13 6.48
N ALA A 143 10.20 -14.45 7.47
CA ALA A 143 9.80 -14.60 8.86
C ALA A 143 8.36 -14.11 9.11
N ILE A 144 7.96 -12.99 8.50
CA ILE A 144 6.58 -12.47 8.56
C ILE A 144 5.61 -13.48 7.96
N PHE A 145 5.94 -14.05 6.80
CA PHE A 145 5.14 -15.13 6.19
C PHE A 145 4.95 -16.30 7.16
N ILE A 146 6.03 -16.82 7.75
CA ILE A 146 5.93 -17.96 8.67
C ILE A 146 5.08 -17.63 9.90
N LEU A 147 5.19 -16.41 10.45
CA LEU A 147 4.40 -15.99 11.60
C LEU A 147 2.92 -15.77 11.28
N GLN A 148 2.60 -15.34 10.06
CA GLN A 148 1.23 -15.02 9.66
C GLN A 148 0.40 -16.27 9.29
N PHE A 149 1.07 -17.36 8.91
CA PHE A 149 0.46 -18.66 8.60
C PHE A 149 0.46 -19.65 9.78
N LYS A 150 0.94 -19.24 10.95
CA LYS A 150 0.92 -20.03 12.19
C LYS A 150 -0.22 -19.57 13.10
#